data_AF-A0A1G8PW45-F1
#
_entry.id   AF-A0A1G8PW45-F1
#
_cell.length_a   1.000
_cell.length_b   1.000
_cell.length_c   1.000
_cell.angle_alpha   90.00
_cell.angle_beta   90.00
_cell.angle_gamma   90.00
#
_symmetry.space_group_name_H-M   'P 1'
#
loop_
_entity.id
_entity.type
_entity.pdbx_description
1 polymer ?
#
loop_
_entity_poly.entity_id
_entity_poly.type
_entity_poly.pdbx_seq_one_letter_code
_entity_poly.pdbx_strand_id
1 'polypeptide(L)' 'MDNNQCMTKWSAAWALIGGIVVCTGCMNGQSITHSEETFPHEPGCKAKGEVTEKPWAELHQILDDERG' A
#
# COMPACT_ATOMS: atom_id res chain seq x y z
N MET A 1 -2.39 -17.35 4.26
CA MET A 1 -1.65 -17.25 2.99
C MET A 1 -0.18 -17.22 3.34
N ASP A 2 0.72 -17.47 2.40
CA ASP A 2 2.15 -17.22 2.64
C ASP A 2 2.38 -15.70 2.78
N ASN A 3 2.97 -15.29 3.90
CA ASN A 3 3.59 -13.99 4.16
C ASN A 3 4.16 -13.28 2.93
N ASN A 4 5.05 -14.01 2.26
CA ASN A 4 5.80 -13.50 1.13
C ASN A 4 4.90 -13.30 -0.11
N GLN A 5 3.85 -14.11 -0.25
CA GLN A 5 2.85 -13.94 -1.29
C GLN A 5 2.00 -12.70 -1.06
N CYS A 6 1.64 -12.40 0.20
CA CYS A 6 0.94 -11.16 0.54
C CYS A 6 1.80 -9.93 0.26
N MET A 7 3.08 -9.97 0.66
CA MET A 7 4.05 -8.91 0.31
C MET A 7 4.20 -8.74 -1.20
N THR A 8 4.28 -9.83 -1.97
CA THR A 8 4.39 -9.76 -3.43
C THR A 8 3.17 -9.08 -4.06
N LYS A 9 1.95 -9.41 -3.59
CA LYS A 9 0.72 -8.75 -4.06
C LYS A 9 0.70 -7.27 -3.69
N TRP A 10 1.06 -6.95 -2.46
CA TRP A 10 1.16 -5.57 -1.99
C TRP A 10 2.16 -4.77 -2.85
N SER A 11 3.34 -5.33 -3.11
CA SER A 11 4.38 -4.71 -3.94
C SER A 11 4.03 -4.57 -5.43
N ALA A 12 2.99 -5.26 -5.91
CA ALA A 12 2.49 -5.04 -7.27
C ALA A 12 1.74 -3.70 -7.39
N ALA A 13 1.07 -3.27 -6.32
CA ALA A 13 0.28 -2.04 -6.26
C ALA A 13 1.05 -0.85 -5.64
N TRP A 14 2.01 -1.16 -4.76
CA TRP A 14 2.64 -0.18 -3.88
C TRP A 14 4.16 -0.32 -3.86
N ALA A 15 4.86 0.80 -3.78
CA ALA A 15 6.29 0.85 -3.49
C ALA A 15 6.52 1.64 -2.20
N LEU A 16 7.36 1.14 -1.30
CA LEU A 16 7.79 1.87 -0.11
C LEU A 16 9.17 2.49 -0.35
N ILE A 17 9.23 3.82 -0.45
CA ILE A 17 10.46 4.55 -0.80
C ILE A 17 10.66 5.67 0.23
N GLY A 18 11.74 5.61 1.01
CA GLY A 18 12.10 6.69 1.94
C GLY A 18 11.01 7.02 2.98
N GLY A 19 10.20 6.04 3.40
CA GLY A 19 9.07 6.25 4.33
C GLY A 19 7.78 6.76 3.69
N ILE A 20 7.71 6.74 2.35
CA ILE A 20 6.53 7.11 1.56
C ILE A 20 6.03 5.86 0.84
N VAL A 21 4.75 5.53 0.98
CA VAL A 21 4.10 4.56 0.10
C VAL A 21 3.71 5.28 -1.18
N VAL A 22 4.06 4.70 -2.32
CA VAL A 22 3.81 5.23 -3.66
C VAL A 22 2.93 4.25 -4.42
N CYS A 23 1.86 4.74 -5.05
CA CYS A 23 1.07 3.93 -5.97
C CYS A 23 1.87 3.67 -7.25
N THR A 24 2.07 2.42 -7.64
CA THR A 24 2.78 2.07 -8.88
C THR A 24 2.02 2.48 -10.16
N GLY A 25 0.69 2.67 -10.05
CA GLY A 25 -0.17 3.06 -11.16
C GLY A 25 -0.20 4.56 -11.44
N CYS A 26 -0.33 5.40 -10.40
CA CYS A 26 -0.44 6.85 -10.57
C CYS A 26 0.73 7.66 -10.01
N MET A 27 1.73 7.01 -9.41
CA MET A 27 2.94 7.63 -8.85
C MET A 27 2.72 8.66 -7.75
N ASN A 28 1.49 8.88 -7.27
CA ASN A 28 1.28 9.69 -6.07
C ASN A 28 1.83 8.97 -4.84
N GLY A 29 2.18 9.74 -3.80
CA GLY A 29 2.78 9.23 -2.57
C GLY A 29 2.03 9.65 -1.32
N GLN A 30 2.09 8.81 -0.28
CA GLN A 30 1.57 9.08 1.05
C GLN A 30 2.65 8.81 2.10
N SER A 31 2.96 9.82 2.91
CA SER A 31 3.85 9.68 4.07
C SER A 31 3.21 8.83 5.17
N ILE A 32 4.02 8.12 5.95
CA ILE A 32 3.56 7.35 7.13
C ILE A 32 2.79 8.21 8.15
N THR A 33 3.05 9.52 8.20
CA THR A 33 2.34 10.46 9.07
C THR A 33 0.85 10.59 8.75
N HIS A 34 0.43 10.17 7.55
CA HIS A 34 -0.96 10.17 7.09
C HIS A 34 -1.49 8.74 6.92
N SER A 35 -0.87 7.76 7.59
CA SER A 35 -1.16 6.32 7.40
C SER A 35 -2.60 5.90 7.75
N GLU A 36 -3.31 6.68 8.57
CA GLU A 36 -4.70 6.43 8.93
C GLU A 36 -5.70 6.94 7.87
N GLU A 37 -5.25 7.81 6.97
CA GLU A 37 -6.06 8.41 5.92
C GLU A 37 -6.13 7.51 4.68
N THR A 38 -7.22 7.67 3.93
CA THR A 38 -7.36 7.06 2.60
C THR A 38 -6.25 7.56 1.66
N PHE A 39 -5.63 6.64 0.93
CA PHE A 39 -4.57 6.96 0.00
C PHE A 39 -5.05 7.92 -1.10
N PRO A 40 -4.36 9.05 -1.33
CA PRO A 40 -4.82 10.09 -2.24
C PRO A 40 -4.47 9.75 -3.70
N HIS A 41 -5.14 8.81 -4.36
CA HIS A 41 -4.88 8.55 -5.78
C HIS A 41 -5.13 9.78 -6.68
N GLU A 42 -4.35 9.91 -7.74
CA GLU A 42 -4.64 10.86 -8.83
C GLU A 42 -5.98 10.54 -9.52
N PRO A 43 -6.69 11.54 -10.05
CA PRO A 43 -7.89 11.33 -10.86
C PRO A 43 -7.63 10.36 -12.03
N GLY A 44 -8.46 9.33 -12.15
CA GLY A 44 -8.37 8.34 -13.24
C GLY A 44 -7.34 7.22 -13.01
N CYS A 45 -6.71 7.14 -11.83
CA CYS A 45 -5.90 5.98 -11.47
C CYS A 45 -6.74 4.69 -11.53
N LYS A 46 -6.33 3.72 -12.35
CA LYS A 46 -7.03 2.42 -12.46
C LYS A 46 -6.95 1.60 -11.18
N ALA A 47 -5.87 1.75 -10.42
CA ALA A 47 -5.73 1.09 -9.12
C ALA A 47 -6.77 1.59 -8.10
N LYS A 48 -7.31 2.80 -8.28
CA LYS A 48 -8.34 3.34 -7.39
C LYS A 48 -9.61 2.48 -7.46
N GLY A 49 -9.92 1.79 -6.37
CA GLY A 49 -11.06 0.88 -6.24
C GLY A 49 -10.76 -0.58 -6.62
N GLU A 50 -9.62 -0.88 -7.24
CA GLU A 50 -9.15 -2.26 -7.47
C GLU A 50 -8.28 -2.77 -6.31
N VAL A 51 -7.54 -1.87 -5.66
CA VAL A 51 -6.73 -2.15 -4.46
C VAL A 51 -7.35 -1.46 -3.25
N THR A 52 -7.05 -1.96 -2.04
CA THR A 52 -7.58 -1.29 -0.85
C THR A 52 -6.95 0.10 -0.74
N GLU A 53 -7.74 1.08 -0.32
CA GLU A 53 -7.28 2.46 -0.28
C GLU A 53 -6.41 2.77 0.96
N LYS A 54 -5.93 1.74 1.68
CA LYS A 54 -5.21 1.88 2.95
C LYS A 54 -3.92 1.04 2.95
N PRO A 55 -2.92 1.41 2.13
CA PRO A 55 -1.74 0.58 1.93
C PRO A 55 -0.90 0.40 3.19
N TRP A 56 -0.89 1.38 4.10
CA TRP A 56 -0.19 1.27 5.37
C TRP A 56 -0.85 0.26 6.31
N ALA A 57 -2.18 0.22 6.34
CA ALA A 57 -2.91 -0.77 7.13
C ALA A 57 -2.71 -2.19 6.56
N GLU A 58 -2.68 -2.34 5.24
CA GLU A 58 -2.33 -3.62 4.60
C GLU A 58 -0.92 -4.06 4.97
N LEU A 59 0.06 -3.16 4.86
CA LEU A 59 1.45 -3.47 5.21
C LEU A 59 1.59 -3.85 6.68
N HIS A 60 0.89 -3.15 7.57
CA HIS A 60 0.84 -3.48 9.00
C HIS A 60 0.30 -4.90 9.22
N GLN A 61 -0.82 -5.25 8.59
CA GLN A 61 -1.40 -6.59 8.71
C GLN A 61 -0.44 -7.68 8.23
N ILE A 62 0.23 -7.47 7.10
CA ILE A 62 1.20 -8.45 6.58
C ILE A 62 2.36 -8.65 7.55
N LEU A 63 2.85 -7.57 8.15
CA LEU A 63 3.95 -7.62 9.12
C LEU A 63 3.53 -8.23 10.46
N ASP A 64 2.30 -8.00 10.91
CA ASP A 64 1.75 -8.62 12.11
C ASP A 64 1.57 -10.12 11.91
N ASP A 65 0.99 -10.53 10.77
CA ASP A 65 0.82 -11.94 10.41
C ASP A 65 2.17 -12.69 10.32
N GLU A 66 3.25 -12.00 9.94
CA GLU A 66 4.61 -12.56 9.96
C GLU A 66 5.19 -12.71 11.37
N ARG A 67 4.78 -11.86 12.31
CA ARG A 67 5.33 -11.79 13.67
C ARG A 67 4.62 -12.72 14.65
N GLY A 68 3.37 -13.08 14.38
CA GLY A 68 2.54 -13.94 15.24
C GLY A 68 1.74 -13.16 16.25
#